data_AF-W2JMY1-F1
#
_entry.id   AF-W2JMY1-F1
#
_cell.length_a   1.000
_cell.length_b   1.000
_cell.length_c   1.000
_cell.angle_alpha   90.00
_cell.angle_beta   90.00
_cell.angle_gamma   90.00
#
_symmetry.space_group_name_H-M   'P 1'
#
loop_
_entity.id
_entity.type
_entity.pdbx_description
1 polymer ?
#
loop_
_entity_poly.entity_id
_entity_poly.type
_entity_poly.pdbx_seq_one_letter_code
_entity_poly.pdbx_strand_id
1 'polypeptide(L)'
;MAKHRKVCGKKKAPKTRKVINRASYKRTKDKILNKRFEQRTFNRFRRLEVAREQLVTLSNKPLDVDLIKVKQWTPAPKTSLLHGISMDSNLFAICLNTLRERCKKLYKIGHAHVEWPKFYKAIMFTLHPEKIPSAACDFSSSTARRDKEEGEIKFSHLQDQLRMYRKPVEKHLASVSLLAANFQAKQEKAQTVRDEELAKLKKVIKEFESKGLCATYEEFKESEKHRRSDA
;
A
#
# COMPACT_ATOMS: atom_id res chain seq x y z
N MET A 1 -52.02 6.82 -101.80
CA MET A 1 -52.44 7.22 -100.43
C MET A 1 -51.23 7.25 -99.51
N ALA A 2 -50.63 8.43 -99.30
CA ALA A 2 -49.43 8.61 -98.48
C ALA A 2 -49.81 8.85 -97.01
N LYS A 3 -49.19 8.08 -96.10
CA LYS A 3 -49.49 8.11 -94.66
C LYS A 3 -48.99 9.42 -94.02
N HIS A 4 -49.91 10.20 -93.46
CA HIS A 4 -49.59 11.36 -92.60
C HIS A 4 -48.80 10.91 -91.36
N ARG A 5 -47.56 11.38 -91.19
CA ARG A 5 -46.80 11.24 -89.94
C ARG A 5 -47.41 12.16 -88.88
N LYS A 6 -47.96 11.60 -87.79
CA LYS A 6 -48.22 12.37 -86.55
C LYS A 6 -46.87 12.71 -85.92
N VAL A 7 -46.50 13.99 -85.95
CA VAL A 7 -45.39 14.54 -85.16
C VAL A 7 -45.78 14.40 -83.69
N CYS A 8 -45.12 13.50 -82.97
CA CYS A 8 -45.28 13.35 -81.54
C CYS A 8 -44.72 14.62 -80.86
N GLY A 9 -45.61 15.50 -80.40
CA GLY A 9 -45.22 16.66 -79.59
C GLY A 9 -44.44 16.19 -78.36
N LYS A 10 -43.29 16.82 -78.10
CA LYS A 10 -42.45 16.55 -76.93
C LYS A 10 -43.30 16.65 -75.65
N LYS A 11 -43.76 15.51 -75.11
CA LYS A 11 -44.31 15.46 -73.74
C LYS A 11 -43.16 15.83 -72.80
N LYS A 12 -43.22 17.02 -72.20
CA LYS A 12 -42.36 17.32 -71.06
C LYS A 12 -42.70 16.30 -69.96
N ALA A 13 -41.72 15.56 -69.48
CA ALA A 13 -41.90 14.69 -68.33
C ALA A 13 -42.51 15.51 -67.18
N PRO A 14 -43.50 14.97 -66.43
CA PRO A 14 -44.02 15.66 -65.27
C PRO A 14 -42.85 15.92 -64.33
N LYS A 15 -42.55 17.21 -64.06
CA LYS A 15 -41.59 17.57 -63.02
C LYS A 15 -42.22 17.26 -61.67
N THR A 16 -42.33 15.99 -61.29
CA THR A 16 -42.51 15.59 -59.90
C THR A 16 -41.16 15.67 -59.21
N ARG A 17 -40.58 16.88 -59.17
CA ARG A 17 -39.61 17.19 -58.14
C ARG A 17 -40.45 17.22 -56.87
N LYS A 18 -40.36 16.19 -56.03
CA LYS A 18 -40.90 16.22 -54.67
C LYS A 18 -40.48 17.58 -54.10
N VAL A 19 -41.43 18.50 -53.99
CA VAL A 19 -41.21 19.75 -53.26
C VAL A 19 -41.11 19.28 -51.83
N ILE A 20 -39.89 18.95 -51.40
CA ILE A 20 -39.59 18.68 -50.01
C ILE A 20 -40.03 19.95 -49.32
N ASN A 21 -41.18 19.89 -48.64
CA ASN A 21 -41.82 21.04 -48.05
C ASN A 21 -40.79 21.67 -47.10
N ARG A 22 -40.23 22.81 -47.50
CA ARG A 22 -39.06 23.41 -46.85
C ARG A 22 -39.35 23.73 -45.38
N ALA A 23 -40.61 24.01 -45.07
CA ALA A 23 -41.12 24.18 -43.71
C ALA A 23 -41.13 22.86 -42.92
N SER A 24 -41.57 21.75 -43.53
CA SER A 24 -41.51 20.41 -42.91
C SER A 24 -40.07 19.97 -42.63
N TYR A 25 -39.16 20.20 -43.59
CA TYR A 25 -37.73 19.92 -43.40
C TYR A 25 -37.11 20.75 -42.26
N LYS A 26 -37.41 22.05 -42.18
CA LYS A 26 -36.96 22.91 -41.07
C LYS A 26 -37.44 22.39 -39.71
N ARG A 27 -38.74 22.13 -39.55
CA ARG A 27 -39.33 21.62 -38.29
C ARG A 27 -38.71 20.29 -37.86
N THR A 28 -38.48 19.37 -38.80
CA THR A 28 -37.89 18.06 -38.51
C THR A 28 -36.40 18.17 -38.17
N LYS A 29 -35.66 19.08 -38.83
CA LYS A 29 -34.24 19.34 -38.55
C LYS A 29 -34.04 19.85 -37.12
N ASP A 30 -34.86 20.79 -36.66
CA ASP A 30 -34.73 21.35 -35.31
C ASP A 30 -35.04 20.30 -34.24
N LYS A 31 -36.06 19.44 -34.46
CA LYS A 31 -36.33 18.29 -33.59
C LYS A 31 -35.17 17.30 -33.49
N ILE A 32 -34.50 17.02 -34.61
CA ILE A 32 -33.32 16.12 -34.63
C ILE A 32 -32.14 16.75 -33.88
N LEU A 33 -31.89 18.05 -34.08
CA LEU A 33 -30.83 18.77 -33.37
C LEU A 33 -31.09 18.80 -31.86
N ASN A 34 -32.33 19.05 -31.44
CA ASN A 34 -32.68 19.04 -30.02
C ASN A 34 -32.49 17.67 -29.39
N LYS A 35 -32.93 16.58 -30.05
CA LYS A 35 -32.68 15.22 -29.57
C LYS A 35 -31.19 14.89 -29.45
N ARG A 36 -30.37 15.31 -30.42
CA ARG A 36 -28.91 15.12 -30.35
C ARG A 36 -28.28 15.92 -29.22
N PHE A 37 -28.77 17.13 -28.97
CA PHE A 37 -28.35 17.94 -27.84
C PHE A 37 -28.68 17.26 -26.51
N GLU A 38 -29.93 16.85 -26.30
CA GLU A 38 -30.38 16.10 -25.11
C GLU A 38 -29.52 14.84 -24.89
N GLN A 39 -29.30 14.05 -25.94
CA GLN A 39 -28.45 12.86 -25.88
C GLN A 39 -27.01 13.20 -25.50
N ARG A 40 -26.45 14.29 -26.01
CA ARG A 40 -25.09 14.73 -25.70
C ARG A 40 -24.98 15.17 -24.24
N THR A 41 -25.97 15.90 -23.74
CA THR A 41 -26.09 16.32 -22.34
C THR A 41 -26.20 15.11 -21.43
N PHE A 42 -27.10 14.17 -21.72
CA PHE A 42 -27.27 12.92 -20.98
C PHE A 42 -25.98 12.09 -20.92
N ASN A 43 -25.32 11.91 -22.06
CA ASN A 43 -24.04 11.18 -22.11
C ASN A 43 -22.95 11.87 -21.27
N ARG A 44 -23.01 13.20 -21.14
CA ARG A 44 -22.07 13.98 -20.32
C ARG A 44 -22.32 13.76 -18.83
N PHE A 45 -23.58 13.79 -18.39
CA PHE A 45 -23.97 13.45 -17.01
C PHE A 45 -23.53 12.04 -16.65
N ARG A 46 -23.82 11.06 -17.51
CA ARG A 46 -23.43 9.66 -17.28
C ARG A 46 -21.91 9.51 -17.10
N ARG A 47 -21.10 10.22 -17.88
CA ARG A 47 -19.63 10.21 -17.73
C ARG A 47 -19.17 10.80 -16.40
N LEU A 48 -19.83 11.88 -15.94
CA LEU A 48 -19.54 12.50 -14.65
C LEU A 48 -19.88 11.57 -13.48
N GLU A 49 -21.05 10.91 -13.53
CA GLU A 49 -21.46 9.92 -12.52
C GLU A 49 -20.46 8.77 -12.45
N VAL A 50 -20.11 8.18 -13.60
CA VAL A 50 -19.10 7.11 -13.66
C VAL A 50 -17.76 7.56 -13.07
N ALA A 51 -17.32 8.79 -13.36
CA ALA A 51 -16.07 9.31 -12.79
C ALA A 51 -16.15 9.48 -11.26
N ARG A 52 -17.31 9.90 -10.72
CA ARG A 52 -17.54 10.00 -9.27
C ARG A 52 -17.60 8.64 -8.60
N GLU A 53 -18.27 7.67 -9.20
CA GLU A 53 -18.30 6.27 -8.73
C GLU A 53 -16.89 5.67 -8.70
N GLN A 54 -16.09 5.89 -9.76
CA GLN A 54 -14.70 5.45 -9.82
C GLN A 54 -13.85 6.12 -8.72
N LEU A 55 -14.06 7.41 -8.47
CA LEU A 55 -13.36 8.14 -7.41
C LEU A 55 -13.64 7.52 -6.03
N VAL A 56 -14.91 7.25 -5.72
CA VAL A 56 -15.33 6.62 -4.46
C VAL A 56 -14.76 5.20 -4.35
N THR A 57 -14.85 4.42 -5.44
CA THR A 57 -14.37 3.03 -5.47
C THR A 57 -12.86 2.97 -5.26
N LEU A 58 -12.08 3.81 -5.93
CA LEU A 58 -10.62 3.85 -5.78
C LEU A 58 -10.19 4.37 -4.42
N SER A 59 -10.92 5.35 -3.85
CA SER A 59 -10.65 5.88 -2.51
C SER A 59 -10.84 4.81 -1.44
N ASN A 60 -11.86 3.95 -1.57
CA ASN A 60 -12.22 2.95 -0.56
C ASN A 60 -11.49 1.62 -0.74
N LYS A 61 -10.85 1.39 -1.90
CA LYS A 61 -10.16 0.12 -2.17
C LYS A 61 -8.93 -0.01 -1.25
N PRO A 62 -8.75 -1.12 -0.52
CA PRO A 62 -7.52 -1.35 0.24
C PRO A 62 -6.30 -1.41 -0.70
N LEU A 63 -5.14 -1.01 -0.19
CA LEU A 63 -3.88 -1.19 -0.93
C LEU A 63 -3.58 -2.69 -0.96
N ASP A 64 -3.54 -3.26 -2.15
CA ASP A 64 -3.24 -4.68 -2.34
C ASP A 64 -1.73 -4.87 -2.25
N VAL A 65 -1.24 -5.08 -1.03
CA VAL A 65 0.18 -5.34 -0.76
C VAL A 65 0.31 -6.67 -0.06
N ASP A 66 0.91 -7.64 -0.76
CA ASP A 66 1.16 -8.97 -0.22
C ASP A 66 1.92 -8.93 1.11
N LEU A 67 1.45 -9.71 2.08
CA LEU A 67 2.16 -9.99 3.31
C LEU A 67 3.48 -10.69 3.00
N ILE A 68 4.58 -10.05 3.36
CA ILE A 68 5.90 -10.65 3.23
C ILE A 68 6.07 -11.69 4.34
N LYS A 69 6.27 -12.96 3.94
CA LYS A 69 6.52 -14.05 4.90
C LYS A 69 7.85 -13.84 5.62
N VAL A 70 7.77 -13.54 6.91
CA VAL A 70 8.95 -13.44 7.79
C VAL A 70 9.39 -14.83 8.21
N LYS A 71 10.70 -15.11 8.14
CA LYS A 71 11.26 -16.35 8.68
C LYS A 71 11.03 -16.40 10.20
N GLN A 72 10.37 -17.45 10.68
CA GLN A 72 10.09 -17.61 12.10
C GLN A 72 11.37 -17.65 12.95
N TRP A 73 11.32 -16.97 14.09
CA TRP A 73 12.36 -17.00 15.12
C TRP A 73 12.35 -18.35 15.84
N THR A 74 13.54 -18.90 16.10
CA THR A 74 13.70 -20.14 16.87
C THR A 74 14.25 -19.82 18.26
N PRO A 75 13.45 -19.99 19.33
CA PRO A 75 13.87 -19.69 20.69
C PRO A 75 14.93 -20.68 21.21
N ALA A 76 15.50 -20.39 22.38
CA ALA A 76 16.38 -21.31 23.08
C ALA A 76 15.63 -22.58 23.53
N PRO A 77 16.32 -23.72 23.71
CA PRO A 77 15.69 -24.95 24.18
C PRO A 77 15.06 -24.77 25.56
N LYS A 78 14.02 -25.54 25.87
CA LYS A 78 13.34 -25.52 27.18
C LYS A 78 14.28 -25.79 28.38
N THR A 79 15.40 -26.45 28.14
CA THR A 79 16.44 -26.74 29.13
C THR A 79 17.33 -25.55 29.44
N SER A 80 17.28 -24.48 28.63
CA SER A 80 18.04 -23.25 28.87
C SER A 80 17.30 -22.32 29.82
N LEU A 81 18.05 -21.69 30.73
CA LEU A 81 17.56 -20.59 31.58
C LEU A 81 17.08 -19.39 30.75
N LEU A 82 17.49 -19.29 29.48
CA LEU A 82 17.11 -18.22 28.57
C LEU A 82 15.78 -18.50 27.86
N HIS A 83 15.20 -19.71 27.98
CA HIS A 83 14.04 -20.14 27.20
C HIS A 83 12.91 -19.10 27.24
N GLY A 84 12.46 -18.71 28.43
CA GLY A 84 11.35 -17.77 28.59
C GLY A 84 11.59 -16.41 27.93
N ILE A 85 12.80 -15.86 28.05
CA ILE A 85 13.15 -14.55 27.47
C ILE A 85 13.39 -14.67 25.96
N SER A 86 13.90 -15.81 25.51
CA SER A 86 14.17 -16.10 24.10
C SER A 86 12.93 -16.34 23.26
N MET A 87 11.74 -16.47 23.87
CA MET A 87 10.48 -16.61 23.14
C MET A 87 10.17 -15.38 22.28
N ASP A 88 10.57 -14.20 22.73
CA ASP A 88 10.46 -12.95 21.99
C ASP A 88 11.86 -12.47 21.58
N SER A 89 12.11 -12.37 20.27
CA SER A 89 13.40 -11.97 19.71
C SER A 89 13.78 -10.53 20.10
N ASN A 90 12.81 -9.63 20.31
CA ASN A 90 13.05 -8.26 20.74
C ASN A 90 13.45 -8.22 22.22
N LEU A 91 12.67 -8.88 23.10
CA LEU A 91 13.01 -8.95 24.53
C LEU A 91 14.37 -9.62 24.74
N PHE A 92 14.66 -10.67 23.96
CA PHE A 92 15.94 -11.35 24.00
C PHE A 92 17.11 -10.46 23.57
N ALA A 93 16.95 -9.66 22.50
CA ALA A 93 17.96 -8.71 22.07
C ALA A 93 18.17 -7.57 23.08
N ILE A 94 17.10 -7.06 23.69
CA ILE A 94 17.18 -6.08 24.77
C ILE A 94 18.00 -6.65 25.93
N CYS A 95 17.67 -7.87 26.38
CA CYS A 95 18.38 -8.55 27.45
C CYS A 95 19.89 -8.70 27.15
N LEU A 96 20.25 -9.14 25.94
CA LEU A 96 21.65 -9.25 25.51
C LEU A 96 22.39 -7.90 25.52
N ASN A 97 21.74 -6.84 25.07
CA ASN A 97 22.33 -5.50 25.06
C ASN A 97 22.49 -4.96 26.48
N THR A 98 21.49 -5.10 27.35
CA THR A 98 21.57 -4.69 28.75
C THR A 98 22.70 -5.43 29.47
N LEU A 99 22.83 -6.73 29.26
CA LEU A 99 23.92 -7.53 29.83
C LEU A 99 25.28 -7.06 29.32
N ARG A 100 25.41 -6.84 28.01
CA ARG A 100 26.66 -6.33 27.40
C ARG A 100 27.06 -4.98 27.98
N GLU A 101 26.15 -4.03 28.07
CA GLU A 101 26.43 -2.69 28.60
C GLU A 101 26.77 -2.72 30.09
N ARG A 102 26.11 -3.56 30.88
CA ARG A 102 26.46 -3.75 32.30
C ARG A 102 27.83 -4.37 32.48
N CYS A 103 28.17 -5.40 31.71
CA CYS A 103 29.52 -6.00 31.76
C CYS A 103 30.60 -4.99 31.35
N LYS A 104 30.35 -4.18 30.32
CA LYS A 104 31.27 -3.10 29.94
C LYS A 104 31.44 -2.06 31.07
N LYS A 105 30.35 -1.62 31.69
CA LYS A 105 30.39 -0.63 32.78
C LYS A 105 31.12 -1.15 34.02
N LEU A 106 30.84 -2.39 34.43
CA LEU A 106 31.38 -2.96 35.66
C LEU A 106 32.81 -3.51 35.50
N TYR A 107 33.13 -4.07 34.33
CA TYR A 107 34.35 -4.87 34.14
C TYR A 107 35.21 -4.40 32.97
N LYS A 108 34.84 -3.32 32.26
CA LYS A 108 35.52 -2.81 31.05
C LYS A 108 35.63 -3.82 29.90
N ILE A 109 34.95 -4.96 30.01
CA ILE A 109 35.04 -6.11 29.11
C ILE A 109 33.62 -6.61 28.80
N GLY A 110 33.40 -7.17 27.62
CA GLY A 110 32.10 -7.73 27.23
C GLY A 110 31.75 -9.01 27.98
N HIS A 111 30.45 -9.32 28.09
CA HIS A 111 29.92 -10.47 28.83
C HIS A 111 30.55 -11.83 28.45
N ALA A 112 31.12 -11.95 27.24
CA ALA A 112 31.77 -13.16 26.74
C ALA A 112 33.14 -13.47 27.38
N HIS A 113 33.74 -12.53 28.12
CA HIS A 113 35.07 -12.69 28.73
C HIS A 113 35.10 -12.32 30.22
N VAL A 114 33.93 -12.24 30.86
CA VAL A 114 33.82 -11.96 32.29
C VAL A 114 33.96 -13.26 33.07
N GLU A 115 34.76 -13.25 34.14
CA GLU A 115 34.92 -14.40 35.04
C GLU A 115 33.58 -14.79 35.71
N TRP A 116 33.43 -16.07 36.02
CA TRP A 116 32.19 -16.67 36.50
C TRP A 116 31.47 -15.91 37.64
N PRO A 117 32.12 -15.50 38.76
CA PRO A 117 31.44 -14.79 39.84
C PRO A 117 30.88 -13.43 39.42
N LYS A 118 31.62 -12.75 38.54
CA LYS A 118 31.31 -11.42 38.01
C LYS A 118 30.18 -11.50 36.98
N PHE A 119 30.18 -12.55 36.16
CA PHE A 119 29.18 -12.82 35.15
C PHE A 119 27.83 -13.22 35.77
N TYR A 120 27.84 -14.10 36.77
CA TYR A 120 26.65 -14.46 37.57
C TYR A 120 25.98 -13.21 38.16
N LYS A 121 26.77 -12.36 38.81
CA LYS A 121 26.30 -11.11 39.40
C LYS A 121 25.62 -10.25 38.33
N ALA A 122 26.26 -10.04 37.18
CA ALA A 122 25.69 -9.27 36.08
C ALA A 122 24.35 -9.83 35.56
N ILE A 123 24.24 -11.15 35.41
CA ILE A 123 23.00 -11.81 34.96
C ILE A 123 21.88 -11.69 35.98
N MET A 124 22.17 -11.96 37.26
CA MET A 124 21.17 -11.87 38.32
C MET A 124 20.63 -10.45 38.42
N PHE A 125 21.49 -9.43 38.30
CA PHE A 125 21.05 -8.04 38.20
C PHE A 125 20.17 -7.79 36.97
N THR A 126 20.43 -8.42 35.81
CA THR A 126 19.64 -8.20 34.59
C THR A 126 18.29 -8.88 34.62
N LEU A 127 18.19 -10.06 35.23
CA LEU A 127 16.98 -10.87 35.20
C LEU A 127 16.07 -10.63 36.41
N HIS A 128 16.64 -10.26 37.55
CA HIS A 128 15.92 -10.08 38.81
C HIS A 128 16.46 -8.90 39.62
N PRO A 129 16.18 -7.65 39.21
CA PRO A 129 16.61 -6.46 39.95
C PRO A 129 16.00 -6.38 41.36
N GLU A 130 14.89 -7.06 41.63
CA GLU A 130 14.19 -7.02 42.92
C GLU A 130 14.70 -8.05 43.95
N LYS A 131 15.45 -9.07 43.52
CA LYS A 131 15.97 -10.13 44.42
C LYS A 131 17.25 -9.72 45.16
N ILE A 132 17.44 -8.42 45.41
CA ILE A 132 18.63 -7.90 46.08
C ILE A 132 18.28 -7.63 47.55
N PRO A 133 18.82 -8.37 48.53
CA PRO A 133 19.07 -7.82 49.84
C PRO A 133 20.21 -6.80 49.71
N SER A 134 19.97 -5.57 50.19
CA SER A 134 20.97 -4.53 50.31
C SER A 134 22.17 -5.01 51.13
N ALA A 135 23.38 -4.84 50.59
CA ALA A 135 24.67 -5.14 51.22
C ALA A 135 24.90 -6.63 51.59
N ALA A 136 26.10 -7.16 51.32
CA ALA A 136 26.53 -8.51 51.73
C ALA A 136 25.82 -9.72 51.07
N CYS A 137 25.87 -9.83 49.73
CA CYS A 137 26.08 -11.17 49.16
C CYS A 137 27.59 -11.44 49.16
N ASP A 138 28.13 -11.72 50.34
CA ASP A 138 29.45 -12.33 50.47
C ASP A 138 29.34 -13.76 49.97
N PHE A 139 29.77 -14.00 48.73
CA PHE A 139 29.88 -15.33 48.12
C PHE A 139 31.00 -16.19 48.77
N SER A 140 31.26 -15.95 50.06
CA SER A 140 32.37 -16.48 50.86
C SER A 140 31.91 -17.53 51.87
N SER A 141 30.64 -17.96 51.86
CA SER A 141 30.14 -18.97 52.81
C SER A 141 30.20 -20.40 52.25
N SER A 142 30.47 -21.33 53.16
CA SER A 142 31.10 -22.65 52.99
C SER A 142 30.29 -23.76 52.32
N THR A 143 29.12 -23.46 51.74
CA THR A 143 28.42 -24.37 50.81
C THR A 143 29.02 -24.35 49.39
N ALA A 144 29.84 -23.34 49.10
CA ALA A 144 30.42 -22.98 47.81
C ALA A 144 31.48 -23.94 47.20
N ARG A 145 31.64 -25.20 47.64
CA ARG A 145 32.64 -26.13 47.06
C ARG A 145 32.05 -27.22 46.15
N ARG A 146 30.86 -27.76 46.45
CA ARG A 146 30.17 -28.72 45.57
C ARG A 146 29.28 -28.03 44.54
N ASP A 147 28.69 -26.89 44.89
CA ASP A 147 27.91 -26.04 43.98
C ASP A 147 28.80 -25.18 43.05
N LYS A 148 30.12 -25.15 43.29
CA LYS A 148 31.08 -24.40 42.49
C LYS A 148 31.29 -25.02 41.12
N GLU A 149 31.59 -26.32 41.06
CA GLU A 149 31.88 -26.99 39.78
C GLU A 149 30.61 -27.13 38.94
N GLU A 150 29.48 -27.56 39.52
CA GLU A 150 28.21 -27.62 38.80
C GLU A 150 27.72 -26.22 38.37
N GLY A 151 27.91 -25.20 39.21
CA GLY A 151 27.57 -23.82 38.90
C GLY A 151 28.46 -23.25 37.80
N GLU A 152 29.77 -23.49 37.84
CA GLU A 152 30.73 -23.08 36.82
C GLU A 152 30.39 -23.70 35.46
N ILE A 153 30.07 -25.00 35.43
CA ILE A 153 29.65 -25.71 34.21
C ILE A 153 28.32 -25.14 33.66
N LYS A 154 27.29 -24.96 34.51
CA LYS A 154 25.97 -24.44 34.09
C LYS A 154 26.04 -23.01 33.57
N PHE A 155 26.87 -22.15 34.18
CA PHE A 155 27.02 -20.75 33.76
C PHE A 155 27.97 -20.58 32.57
N SER A 156 29.03 -21.39 32.46
CA SER A 156 29.85 -21.47 31.24
C SER A 156 28.99 -21.89 30.04
N HIS A 157 28.14 -22.90 30.23
CA HIS A 157 27.16 -23.32 29.22
C HIS A 157 26.20 -22.18 28.82
N LEU A 158 25.73 -21.39 29.78
CA LEU A 158 24.87 -20.23 29.50
C LEU A 158 25.61 -19.11 28.75
N GLN A 159 26.87 -18.84 29.08
CA GLN A 159 27.71 -17.87 28.39
C GLN A 159 27.94 -18.26 26.92
N ASP A 160 28.13 -19.56 26.66
CA ASP A 160 28.22 -20.10 25.31
C ASP A 160 26.88 -20.03 24.58
N GLN A 161 25.76 -20.32 25.24
CA GLN A 161 24.43 -20.11 24.65
C GLN A 161 24.22 -18.65 24.25
N LEU A 162 24.51 -17.68 25.12
CA LEU A 162 24.39 -16.25 24.77
C LEU A 162 25.27 -15.87 23.57
N ARG A 163 26.50 -16.41 23.51
CA ARG A 163 27.41 -16.22 22.37
C ARG A 163 26.81 -16.78 21.09
N MET A 164 26.22 -17.96 21.16
CA MET A 164 25.60 -18.65 20.02
C MET A 164 24.36 -17.92 19.51
N TYR A 165 23.50 -17.40 20.38
CA TYR A 165 22.25 -16.75 20.00
C TYR A 165 22.39 -15.27 19.63
N ARG A 166 23.52 -14.62 19.94
CA ARG A 166 23.76 -13.21 19.59
C ARG A 166 23.66 -12.92 18.09
N LYS A 167 24.45 -13.62 17.26
CA LYS A 167 24.44 -13.39 15.81
C LYS A 167 23.09 -13.76 15.16
N PRO A 168 22.45 -14.89 15.54
CA PRO A 168 21.11 -15.24 15.05
C PRO A 168 20.04 -14.19 15.36
N VAL A 169 19.97 -13.66 16.59
CA VAL A 169 18.95 -12.66 16.93
C VAL A 169 19.20 -11.34 16.21
N GLU A 170 20.45 -10.88 16.14
CA GLU A 170 20.82 -9.67 15.39
C GLU A 170 20.45 -9.82 13.90
N LYS A 171 20.75 -10.98 13.29
CA LYS A 171 20.38 -11.27 11.90
C LYS A 171 18.87 -11.37 11.69
N HIS A 172 18.15 -11.99 12.62
CA HIS A 172 16.69 -12.09 12.55
C HIS A 172 16.05 -10.71 12.62
N LEU A 173 16.44 -9.88 13.60
CA LEU A 173 15.92 -8.52 13.73
C LEU A 173 16.25 -7.65 12.51
N ALA A 174 17.49 -7.72 12.00
CA ALA A 174 17.85 -7.02 10.77
C ALA A 174 16.99 -7.47 9.57
N SER A 175 16.70 -8.77 9.46
CA SER A 175 15.81 -9.28 8.41
C SER A 175 14.37 -8.80 8.58
N VAL A 176 13.85 -8.75 9.82
CA VAL A 176 12.51 -8.21 10.11
C VAL A 176 12.43 -6.74 9.73
N SER A 177 13.42 -5.93 10.13
CA SER A 177 13.48 -4.50 9.80
C SER A 177 13.57 -4.26 8.30
N LEU A 178 14.39 -5.04 7.59
CA LEU A 178 14.50 -4.94 6.13
C LEU A 178 13.17 -5.28 5.43
N LEU A 179 12.48 -6.34 5.90
CA LEU A 179 11.19 -6.73 5.32
C LEU A 179 10.11 -5.68 5.62
N ALA A 180 10.10 -5.10 6.82
CA ALA A 180 9.20 -3.99 7.18
C ALA A 180 9.42 -2.78 6.27
N ALA A 181 10.69 -2.37 6.05
CA ALA A 181 11.03 -1.27 5.16
C ALA A 181 10.60 -1.56 3.70
N ASN A 182 10.84 -2.78 3.22
CA ASN A 182 10.40 -3.19 1.87
C ASN A 182 8.88 -3.18 1.72
N PHE A 183 8.15 -3.62 2.75
CA PHE A 183 6.69 -3.60 2.76
C PHE A 183 6.16 -2.16 2.74
N GLN A 184 6.72 -1.28 3.57
CA GLN A 184 6.37 0.14 3.59
C GLN A 184 6.64 0.80 2.23
N ALA A 185 7.81 0.55 1.63
CA ALA A 185 8.12 1.08 0.30
C ALA A 185 7.15 0.59 -0.79
N LYS A 186 6.63 -0.65 -0.69
CA LYS A 186 5.58 -1.14 -1.57
C LYS A 186 4.25 -0.44 -1.33
N GLN A 187 3.87 -0.21 -0.07
CA GLN A 187 2.67 0.56 0.27
C GLN A 187 2.73 1.98 -0.27
N GLU A 188 3.86 2.67 -0.08
CA GLU A 188 4.06 4.04 -0.58
C GLU A 188 3.93 4.10 -2.10
N LYS A 189 4.57 3.17 -2.84
CA LYS A 189 4.42 3.08 -4.31
C LYS A 189 2.98 2.82 -4.76
N ALA A 190 2.28 1.92 -4.06
CA ALA A 190 0.89 1.64 -4.39
C ALA A 190 -0.02 2.84 -4.08
N GLN A 191 0.29 3.59 -3.02
CA GLN A 191 -0.40 4.81 -2.64
C GLN A 191 -0.15 5.93 -3.66
N THR A 192 1.08 6.14 -4.13
CA THR A 192 1.38 7.17 -5.13
C THR A 192 0.64 6.91 -6.45
N VAL A 193 0.60 5.65 -6.92
CA VAL A 193 -0.16 5.30 -8.14
C VAL A 193 -1.65 5.59 -7.98
N ARG A 194 -2.22 5.28 -6.80
CA ARG A 194 -3.62 5.60 -6.51
C ARG A 194 -3.86 7.11 -6.49
N ASP A 195 -2.97 7.87 -5.85
CA ASP A 195 -3.11 9.32 -5.72
C ASP A 195 -3.02 10.01 -7.08
N GLU A 196 -2.17 9.52 -7.99
CA GLU A 196 -2.13 9.97 -9.38
C GLU A 196 -3.45 9.72 -10.12
N GLU A 197 -4.04 8.53 -9.99
CA GLU A 197 -5.35 8.21 -10.60
C GLU A 197 -6.48 9.05 -9.99
N LEU A 198 -6.49 9.24 -8.67
CA LEU A 198 -7.44 10.12 -8.00
C LEU A 198 -7.29 11.58 -8.45
N ALA A 199 -6.06 12.05 -8.66
CA ALA A 199 -5.80 13.39 -9.17
C ALA A 199 -6.32 13.56 -10.62
N LYS A 200 -6.13 12.56 -11.48
CA LYS A 200 -6.71 12.53 -12.84
C LYS A 200 -8.23 12.62 -12.79
N LEU A 201 -8.88 11.80 -11.97
CA LEU A 201 -10.34 11.80 -11.82
C LEU A 201 -10.87 13.13 -11.27
N LYS A 202 -10.24 13.68 -10.22
CA LYS A 202 -10.59 15.00 -9.68
C LYS A 202 -10.47 16.10 -10.73
N LYS A 203 -9.42 16.06 -11.56
CA LYS A 203 -9.25 17.01 -12.67
C LYS A 203 -10.37 16.90 -13.70
N VAL A 204 -10.72 15.67 -14.09
CA VAL A 204 -11.83 15.41 -15.03
C VAL A 204 -13.16 15.93 -14.46
N ILE A 205 -13.46 15.64 -13.20
CA ILE A 205 -14.68 16.11 -12.52
C ILE A 205 -14.69 17.65 -12.47
N LYS A 206 -13.59 18.29 -12.08
CA LYS A 206 -13.47 19.74 -12.05
C LYS A 206 -13.65 20.38 -13.42
N GLU A 207 -13.17 19.73 -14.48
CA GLU A 207 -13.39 20.17 -15.86
C GLU A 207 -14.86 20.08 -16.28
N PHE A 208 -15.57 19.03 -15.86
CA PHE A 208 -17.02 18.93 -16.07
C PHE A 208 -17.79 20.00 -15.30
N GLU A 209 -17.40 20.30 -14.07
CA GLU A 209 -18.04 21.30 -13.22
C GLU A 209 -17.76 22.73 -13.71
N SER A 210 -16.52 23.03 -14.15
CA SER A 210 -16.13 24.38 -14.59
C SER A 210 -16.65 24.75 -15.97
N LYS A 211 -16.70 23.80 -16.91
CA LYS A 211 -17.28 24.01 -18.25
C LYS A 211 -18.81 23.96 -18.24
N GLY A 212 -19.43 23.79 -17.07
CA GLY A 212 -20.86 23.58 -16.90
C GLY A 212 -21.34 22.26 -17.51
N LEU A 213 -22.43 21.71 -16.96
CA LEU A 213 -23.03 20.46 -17.44
C LEU A 213 -23.60 20.59 -18.87
N CYS A 214 -23.88 21.81 -19.32
CA CYS A 214 -24.35 22.12 -20.67
C CYS A 214 -23.34 23.04 -21.40
N ALA A 215 -22.84 22.59 -22.54
CA ALA A 215 -22.56 23.54 -23.62
C ALA A 215 -23.92 24.16 -24.01
N THR A 216 -24.00 25.45 -24.26
CA THR A 216 -25.28 26.05 -24.66
C THR A 216 -25.78 25.40 -25.96
N TYR A 217 -27.10 25.43 -26.21
CA TYR A 217 -27.65 24.87 -27.46
C TYR A 217 -27.02 25.54 -28.70
N GLU A 218 -26.58 26.80 -28.58
CA GLU A 218 -25.87 27.53 -29.62
C GLU A 218 -24.44 27.01 -29.84
N GLU A 219 -23.66 26.78 -28.78
CA GLU A 219 -22.34 26.12 -28.88
C GLU A 219 -22.46 24.71 -29.48
N PHE A 220 -23.51 23.98 -29.13
CA PHE A 220 -23.79 22.67 -29.72
C PHE A 220 -24.02 22.78 -31.23
N LYS A 221 -24.87 23.71 -31.68
CA LYS A 221 -25.09 23.95 -33.11
C LYS A 221 -23.82 24.33 -33.85
N GLU A 222 -22.97 25.17 -33.24
CA GLU A 222 -21.71 25.61 -33.83
C GLU A 222 -20.73 24.44 -33.99
N SER A 223 -20.66 23.56 -32.99
CA SER A 223 -19.86 22.32 -33.07
C SER A 223 -20.38 21.32 -34.12
N GLU A 224 -21.69 21.23 -34.32
CA GLU A 224 -22.29 20.38 -35.38
C GLU A 224 -22.09 20.99 -36.78
N LYS A 225 -21.91 22.31 -36.90
CA LYS A 225 -21.55 22.95 -38.18
C LYS A 225 -20.12 22.61 -38.58
N HIS A 226 -19.16 22.72 -37.66
CA HIS A 226 -17.74 22.38 -37.93
C HIS A 226 -17.55 20.91 -38.32
N ARG A 227 -18.25 19.96 -37.66
CA ARG A 227 -18.20 18.54 -38.05
C ARG A 227 -18.72 18.23 -39.45
N ARG A 228 -19.48 19.12 -40.07
CA ARG A 228 -20.00 18.97 -41.43
C ARG A 228 -19.14 19.64 -42.49
N SER A 229 -18.21 20.51 -42.11
CA SER A 229 -17.24 21.10 -43.02
C SER A 229 -15.98 20.25 -43.18
N ASP A 230 -15.71 19.35 -42.23
CA ASP A 230 -14.52 18.49 -42.21
C ASP A 230 -14.77 17.06 -42.77
N ALA A 231 -15.96 16.82 -43.33
CA ALA A 231 -16.38 15.55 -43.94
C ALA A 231 -16.79 15.76 -45.41
#